data_AF-A0A8J2X285-F1
#
_entry.id   AF-A0A8J2X285-F1
#
_cell.length_a   1.000
_cell.length_b   1.000
_cell.length_c   1.000
_cell.angle_alpha   90.00
_cell.angle_beta   90.00
_cell.angle_gamma   90.00
#
_symmetry.space_group_name_H-M   'P 1'
#
loop_
_entity.id
_entity.type
_entity.pdbx_description
1 polymer ?
#
loop_
_entity_poly.entity_id
_entity_poly.type
_entity_poly.pdbx_seq_one_letter_code
_entity_poly.pdbx_strand_id
1 'polypeptide(L)'
;MSSDRTRLLALAAPLMVRALYSAFCTIAARRRRKLVVDALKALPGSALYDDGRLADVLAPRDVTDLHVVFDFDRTLTAHDAPQCHDPLLRLEDVELQAALAPYWRFSDEGGPPPCRGRPFRCWWDDVHALLAAHGVTLAQLSEAEARKPCYLRDGAREVLKALVALKVPTTVVSAGLEHVIVGLLQSEGLEAVSFLDDDLADAKRPTRVRVLANRLVIDGDGTVTGALPDEPIHAKNKKDAYFHLKPWFAASATPATRLLVFGDSVGDAAVAAPVPASSKACVGFFDPANPWGKRAEFEAAFDCLLPHDASLAWLADHLGECHTSR
;
A
#
# COMPACT_ATOMS: atom_id res chain seq x y z
N MET A 1 -47.78 20.57 39.41
CA MET A 1 -46.43 19.99 39.63
C MET A 1 -46.17 18.66 38.92
N SER A 2 -47.18 17.87 38.52
CA SER A 2 -46.97 16.59 37.80
C SER A 2 -46.53 16.75 36.33
N SER A 3 -47.06 17.75 35.62
CA SER A 3 -46.80 18.02 34.19
C SER A 3 -45.34 18.37 33.83
N ASP A 4 -44.60 19.03 34.72
CA ASP A 4 -43.22 19.46 34.44
C ASP A 4 -42.20 18.34 34.57
N ARG A 5 -42.42 17.39 35.49
CA ARG A 5 -41.53 16.22 35.65
C ARG A 5 -41.59 15.31 34.44
N THR A 6 -42.77 15.11 33.86
CA THR A 6 -42.95 14.27 32.66
C THR A 6 -42.29 14.89 31.43
N ARG A 7 -42.34 16.24 31.30
CA ARG A 7 -41.64 16.97 30.21
C ARG A 7 -40.11 16.96 30.38
N LEU A 8 -39.61 17.12 31.61
CA LEU A 8 -38.17 17.03 31.91
C LEU A 8 -37.61 15.62 31.66
N LEU A 9 -38.35 14.57 32.03
CA LEU A 9 -37.98 13.19 31.74
C LEU A 9 -38.02 12.86 30.24
N ALA A 10 -38.99 13.41 29.50
CA ALA A 10 -39.10 13.23 28.05
C ALA A 10 -37.95 13.92 27.27
N LEU A 11 -37.41 15.02 27.80
CA LEU A 11 -36.24 15.72 27.22
C LEU A 11 -34.90 15.12 27.67
N ALA A 12 -34.83 14.58 28.90
CA ALA A 12 -33.61 13.99 29.46
C ALA A 12 -33.34 12.57 28.93
N ALA A 13 -34.39 11.77 28.68
CA ALA A 13 -34.21 10.39 28.23
C ALA A 13 -33.44 10.25 26.90
N PRO A 14 -33.71 11.04 25.84
CA PRO A 14 -32.93 10.98 24.60
C PRO A 14 -31.46 11.38 24.78
N LEU A 15 -31.19 12.37 25.64
CA LEU A 15 -29.83 12.81 25.97
C LEU A 15 -29.07 11.73 26.75
N MET A 16 -29.74 11.08 27.70
CA MET A 16 -29.15 10.02 28.51
C MET A 16 -28.90 8.75 27.69
N VAL A 17 -29.81 8.39 26.77
CA VAL A 17 -29.62 7.31 25.81
C VAL A 17 -28.45 7.61 24.87
N ARG A 18 -28.33 8.84 24.35
CA ARG A 18 -27.17 9.25 23.54
C ARG A 18 -25.86 9.21 24.34
N ALA A 19 -25.86 9.64 25.59
CA ALA A 19 -24.68 9.61 26.46
C ALA A 19 -24.27 8.16 26.79
N LEU A 20 -25.22 7.28 27.11
CA LEU A 20 -24.96 5.86 27.35
C LEU A 20 -24.51 5.13 26.09
N TYR A 21 -25.11 5.43 24.94
CA TYR A 21 -24.68 4.91 23.64
C TYR A 21 -23.26 5.36 23.30
N SER A 22 -22.95 6.65 23.48
CA SER A 22 -21.60 7.19 23.28
C SER A 22 -20.58 6.56 24.24
N ALA A 23 -20.93 6.39 25.52
CA ALA A 23 -20.08 5.71 26.49
C ALA A 23 -19.85 4.23 26.14
N PHE A 24 -20.89 3.52 25.70
CA PHE A 24 -20.80 2.13 25.23
C PHE A 24 -19.93 2.01 23.99
N CYS A 25 -20.13 2.87 22.99
CA CYS A 25 -19.28 2.97 21.80
C CYS A 25 -17.82 3.24 22.17
N THR A 26 -17.57 4.11 23.15
CA THR A 26 -16.22 4.42 23.65
C THR A 26 -15.57 3.22 24.34
N ILE A 27 -16.31 2.50 25.18
CA ILE A 27 -15.81 1.28 25.86
C ILE A 27 -15.54 0.17 24.82
N ALA A 28 -16.42 -0.01 23.85
CA ALA A 28 -16.25 -0.99 22.77
C ALA A 28 -15.02 -0.64 21.90
N ALA A 29 -14.84 0.63 21.54
CA ALA A 29 -13.67 1.11 20.81
C ALA A 29 -12.37 0.87 21.60
N ARG A 30 -12.36 1.16 22.91
CA ARG A 30 -11.21 0.86 23.79
C ARG A 30 -10.88 -0.63 23.88
N ARG A 31 -11.90 -1.49 23.98
CA ARG A 31 -11.70 -2.95 23.98
C ARG A 31 -11.14 -3.44 22.64
N ARG A 32 -11.59 -2.91 21.51
CA ARG A 32 -11.05 -3.28 20.19
C ARG A 32 -9.64 -2.76 19.98
N ARG A 33 -9.37 -1.53 20.42
CA ARG A 33 -8.00 -1.01 20.46
C ARG A 33 -7.08 -1.97 21.20
N LYS A 34 -7.52 -2.48 22.35
CA LYS A 34 -6.79 -3.52 23.07
C LYS A 34 -6.61 -4.81 22.27
N LEU A 35 -7.66 -5.31 21.60
CA LEU A 35 -7.57 -6.52 20.78
C LEU A 35 -6.60 -6.41 19.60
N VAL A 36 -6.62 -5.28 18.88
CA VAL A 36 -5.67 -5.02 17.78
C VAL A 36 -4.23 -5.03 18.32
N VAL A 37 -3.98 -4.29 19.41
CA VAL A 37 -2.66 -4.26 20.07
C VAL A 37 -2.23 -5.65 20.54
N ASP A 38 -3.13 -6.43 21.14
CA ASP A 38 -2.84 -7.77 21.65
C ASP A 38 -2.54 -8.75 20.50
N ALA A 39 -3.29 -8.68 19.38
CA ALA A 39 -3.06 -9.50 18.19
C ALA A 39 -1.69 -9.19 17.55
N LEU A 40 -1.34 -7.91 17.43
CA LEU A 40 -0.03 -7.51 16.92
C LEU A 40 1.08 -8.04 17.83
N LYS A 41 0.97 -7.87 19.15
CA LYS A 41 1.97 -8.35 20.14
C LYS A 41 2.14 -9.87 20.15
N ALA A 42 1.17 -10.61 19.64
CA ALA A 42 1.25 -12.06 19.51
C ALA A 42 2.06 -12.51 18.28
N LEU A 43 2.43 -11.60 17.37
CA LEU A 43 3.22 -11.94 16.18
C LEU A 43 4.65 -12.35 16.58
N PRO A 44 5.18 -13.47 16.05
CA PRO A 44 6.56 -13.90 16.30
C PRO A 44 7.57 -12.80 15.96
N GLY A 45 8.52 -12.53 16.85
CA GLY A 45 9.55 -11.50 16.64
C GLY A 45 9.07 -10.05 16.82
N SER A 46 7.82 -9.83 17.23
CA SER A 46 7.28 -8.49 17.40
C SER A 46 7.93 -7.77 18.60
N ALA A 47 8.82 -6.81 18.32
CA ALA A 47 9.27 -5.78 19.26
C ALA A 47 8.51 -4.47 18.98
N LEU A 48 7.19 -4.60 18.81
CA LEU A 48 6.30 -3.57 18.27
C LEU A 48 6.53 -2.20 18.91
N TYR A 49 6.85 -1.25 18.04
CA TYR A 49 6.41 0.12 18.26
C TYR A 49 4.95 0.18 17.80
N ASP A 50 4.04 0.62 18.65
CA ASP A 50 2.68 1.08 18.29
C ASP A 50 2.37 2.26 19.20
N ASP A 51 2.32 3.47 18.63
CA ASP A 51 1.98 4.68 19.37
C ASP A 51 0.47 4.79 19.68
N GLY A 52 -0.32 3.82 19.17
CA GLY A 52 -1.75 3.66 19.35
C GLY A 52 -2.61 4.20 18.21
N ARG A 53 -2.01 4.86 17.20
CA ARG A 53 -2.75 5.41 16.06
C ARG A 53 -3.34 4.34 15.17
N LEU A 54 -2.65 3.21 14.99
CA LEU A 54 -3.17 2.08 14.21
C LEU A 54 -4.49 1.58 14.79
N ALA A 55 -4.54 1.44 16.11
CA ALA A 55 -5.75 1.03 16.80
C ALA A 55 -6.87 2.07 16.69
N ASP A 56 -6.56 3.37 16.68
CA ASP A 56 -7.56 4.43 16.50
C ASP A 56 -8.09 4.47 15.05
N VAL A 57 -7.22 4.24 14.06
CA VAL A 57 -7.60 4.07 12.65
C VAL A 57 -8.42 2.80 12.45
N LEU A 58 -8.25 1.74 13.21
CA LEU A 58 -8.99 0.48 13.04
C LEU A 58 -10.15 0.26 14.02
N ALA A 59 -10.34 1.11 15.04
CA ALA A 59 -11.37 0.90 16.06
C ALA A 59 -12.82 0.82 15.53
N PRO A 60 -13.26 1.67 14.57
CA PRO A 60 -14.61 1.59 13.99
C PRO A 60 -14.85 0.30 13.18
N ARG A 61 -16.00 -0.39 13.40
CA ARG A 61 -16.42 -1.52 12.54
C ARG A 61 -16.95 -1.06 11.19
N ASP A 62 -17.52 0.13 11.17
CA ASP A 62 -17.92 0.75 9.93
C ASP A 62 -16.65 1.25 9.22
N VAL A 63 -16.33 0.64 8.09
CA VAL A 63 -15.14 0.94 7.29
C VAL A 63 -15.47 1.80 6.07
N THR A 64 -16.67 2.40 6.01
CA THR A 64 -17.08 3.26 4.89
C THR A 64 -16.09 4.41 4.66
N ASP A 65 -15.57 4.98 5.75
CA ASP A 65 -14.57 6.05 5.70
C ASP A 65 -13.12 5.54 5.80
N LEU A 66 -12.86 4.23 5.65
CA LEU A 66 -11.48 3.72 5.63
C LEU A 66 -10.91 3.83 4.20
N HIS A 67 -9.68 4.30 4.06
CA HIS A 67 -8.88 4.20 2.84
C HIS A 67 -7.60 3.44 3.17
N VAL A 68 -7.17 2.55 2.27
CA VAL A 68 -5.95 1.77 2.45
C VAL A 68 -5.00 1.96 1.28
N VAL A 69 -3.74 2.22 1.59
CA VAL A 69 -2.66 2.32 0.62
C VAL A 69 -1.59 1.30 0.97
N PHE A 70 -1.15 0.53 -0.02
CA PHE A 70 -0.06 -0.41 0.11
C PHE A 70 1.09 -0.01 -0.82
N ASP A 71 2.32 -0.16 -0.36
CA ASP A 71 3.41 -0.52 -1.27
C ASP A 71 3.25 -2.00 -1.74
N PHE A 72 4.02 -2.43 -2.73
CA PHE A 72 3.94 -3.77 -3.29
C PHE A 72 5.11 -4.69 -2.91
N ASP A 73 6.33 -4.35 -3.36
CA ASP A 73 7.51 -5.21 -3.19
C ASP A 73 7.85 -5.31 -1.69
N ARG A 74 7.91 -6.53 -1.14
CA ARG A 74 8.14 -6.80 0.30
C ARG A 74 7.09 -6.24 1.27
N THR A 75 6.01 -5.67 0.74
CA THR A 75 4.85 -5.18 1.51
C THR A 75 3.61 -6.05 1.28
N LEU A 76 3.12 -6.11 0.04
CA LEU A 76 2.08 -7.07 -0.36
C LEU A 76 2.69 -8.40 -0.77
N THR A 77 3.89 -8.38 -1.36
CA THR A 77 4.66 -9.58 -1.66
C THR A 77 5.46 -10.03 -0.43
N ALA A 78 5.76 -11.32 -0.36
CA ALA A 78 6.56 -11.88 0.72
C ALA A 78 7.99 -11.30 0.71
N HIS A 79 8.65 -11.27 1.88
CA HIS A 79 9.99 -10.71 2.02
C HIS A 79 11.06 -11.38 1.14
N ASP A 80 10.86 -12.66 0.83
CA ASP A 80 11.71 -13.52 0.02
C ASP A 80 11.14 -13.75 -1.40
N ALA A 81 10.04 -13.08 -1.75
CA ALA A 81 9.53 -13.07 -3.11
C ALA A 81 10.47 -12.27 -4.03
N PRO A 82 10.58 -12.65 -5.31
CA PRO A 82 11.12 -11.77 -6.34
C PRO A 82 10.44 -10.41 -6.36
N GLN A 83 11.21 -9.35 -6.64
CA GLN A 83 10.67 -8.00 -6.80
C GLN A 83 10.26 -7.72 -8.24
N CYS A 84 9.45 -6.69 -8.46
CA CYS A 84 8.88 -6.37 -9.77
C CYS A 84 9.89 -6.20 -10.92
N HIS A 85 11.14 -5.80 -10.63
CA HIS A 85 12.17 -5.62 -11.64
C HIS A 85 13.08 -6.85 -11.83
N ASP A 86 12.93 -7.91 -11.02
CA ASP A 86 13.72 -9.13 -11.16
C ASP A 86 13.53 -9.88 -12.49
N PRO A 87 12.38 -9.81 -13.20
CA PRO A 87 12.24 -10.37 -14.54
C PRO A 87 13.29 -9.84 -15.53
N LEU A 88 13.74 -8.59 -15.35
CA LEU A 88 14.74 -7.98 -16.23
C LEU A 88 16.06 -8.74 -16.22
N LEU A 89 16.44 -9.35 -15.08
CA LEU A 89 17.64 -10.15 -14.92
C LEU A 89 17.56 -11.54 -15.59
N ARG A 90 16.39 -11.91 -16.10
CA ARG A 90 16.13 -13.23 -16.68
C ARG A 90 15.94 -13.15 -18.19
N LEU A 91 15.84 -11.96 -18.77
CA LEU A 91 15.71 -11.78 -20.22
C LEU A 91 16.89 -12.46 -20.94
N GLU A 92 16.57 -13.21 -21.99
CA GLU A 92 17.54 -13.99 -22.79
C GLU A 92 18.21 -13.11 -23.87
N ASP A 93 18.83 -12.02 -23.43
CA ASP A 93 19.63 -11.11 -24.25
C ASP A 93 20.96 -10.83 -23.54
N VAL A 94 22.04 -11.41 -24.07
CA VAL A 94 23.38 -11.32 -23.47
C VAL A 94 23.89 -9.88 -23.41
N GLU A 95 23.61 -9.08 -24.44
CA GLU A 95 24.07 -7.69 -24.51
C GLU A 95 23.31 -6.83 -23.51
N LEU A 96 21.98 -7.01 -23.42
CA LEU A 96 21.15 -6.35 -22.42
C LEU A 96 21.57 -6.74 -21.00
N GLN A 97 21.80 -8.03 -20.73
CA GLN A 97 22.25 -8.47 -19.41
C GLN A 97 23.58 -7.82 -19.02
N ALA A 98 24.53 -7.70 -19.95
CA ALA A 98 25.79 -7.01 -19.71
C ALA A 98 25.57 -5.51 -19.41
N ALA A 99 24.62 -4.85 -20.09
CA ALA A 99 24.26 -3.46 -19.88
C ALA A 99 23.51 -3.22 -18.54
N LEU A 100 22.64 -4.14 -18.13
CA LEU A 100 21.89 -4.06 -16.87
C LEU A 100 22.76 -4.39 -15.65
N ALA A 101 23.75 -5.28 -15.77
CA ALA A 101 24.52 -5.78 -14.63
C ALA A 101 25.09 -4.70 -13.68
N PRO A 102 25.60 -3.53 -14.14
CA PRO A 102 26.04 -2.46 -13.25
C PRO A 102 24.92 -1.85 -12.41
N TYR A 103 23.67 -1.83 -12.89
CA TYR A 103 22.52 -1.22 -12.20
C TYR A 103 22.03 -2.02 -10.98
N TRP A 104 22.43 -3.29 -10.83
CA TRP A 104 22.08 -4.13 -9.68
C TRP A 104 23.17 -4.18 -8.59
N ARG A 105 24.26 -3.42 -8.74
CA ARG A 105 25.37 -3.38 -7.77
C ARG A 105 25.16 -2.29 -6.73
N PHE A 106 24.26 -2.54 -5.77
CA PHE A 106 23.89 -1.59 -4.70
C PHE A 106 24.87 -1.53 -3.49
N SER A 107 26.09 -2.05 -3.65
CA SER A 107 27.07 -2.22 -2.56
C SER A 107 27.79 -0.95 -2.12
N ASP A 108 27.64 0.17 -2.83
CA ASP A 108 28.47 1.36 -2.64
C ASP A 108 27.64 2.57 -2.18
N GLU A 109 28.26 3.45 -1.41
CA GLU A 109 27.66 4.74 -1.03
C GLU A 109 27.28 5.53 -2.31
N GLY A 110 26.01 5.92 -2.42
CA GLY A 110 25.50 6.68 -3.56
C GLY A 110 24.75 5.86 -4.63
N GLY A 111 24.50 4.57 -4.39
CA GLY A 111 23.70 3.72 -5.28
C GLY A 111 24.52 2.98 -6.34
N PRO A 112 23.86 2.39 -7.35
CA PRO A 112 24.56 1.60 -8.34
C PRO A 112 25.55 2.47 -9.14
N PRO A 113 26.69 1.91 -9.60
CA PRO A 113 27.76 2.67 -10.24
C PRO A 113 27.32 3.70 -11.30
N PRO A 114 26.41 3.37 -12.25
CA PRO A 114 25.95 4.33 -13.27
C PRO A 114 25.17 5.54 -12.73
N CYS A 115 24.68 5.44 -11.50
CA CYS A 115 23.82 6.40 -10.84
C CYS A 115 24.52 7.28 -9.80
N ARG A 116 25.80 7.04 -9.52
CA ARG A 116 26.54 7.81 -8.51
C ARG A 116 26.65 9.27 -8.94
N GLY A 117 26.26 10.18 -8.05
CA GLY A 117 26.24 11.63 -8.31
C GLY A 117 25.14 12.09 -9.27
N ARG A 118 24.23 11.19 -9.68
CA ARG A 118 23.06 11.53 -10.51
C ARG A 118 21.78 11.62 -9.66
N PRO A 119 20.71 12.25 -10.18
CA PRO A 119 19.40 12.24 -9.53
C PRO A 119 18.90 10.82 -9.25
N PHE A 120 18.14 10.63 -8.17
CA PHE A 120 17.71 9.29 -7.71
C PHE A 120 16.90 8.51 -8.77
N ARG A 121 16.19 9.22 -9.66
CA ARG A 121 15.44 8.65 -10.79
C ARG A 121 16.30 7.98 -11.88
N CYS A 122 17.62 8.23 -11.91
CA CYS A 122 18.50 7.73 -12.98
C CYS A 122 18.41 6.23 -13.21
N TRP A 123 18.17 5.45 -12.15
CA TRP A 123 18.10 3.99 -12.26
C TRP A 123 16.91 3.59 -13.13
N TRP A 124 15.73 4.16 -12.86
CA TRP A 124 14.52 3.90 -13.64
C TRP A 124 14.66 4.43 -15.07
N ASP A 125 15.15 5.66 -15.22
CA ASP A 125 15.32 6.28 -16.55
C ASP A 125 16.21 5.42 -17.45
N ASP A 126 17.39 5.05 -16.94
CA ASP A 126 18.39 4.32 -17.71
C ASP A 126 17.95 2.87 -17.96
N VAL A 127 17.41 2.18 -16.95
CA VAL A 127 16.94 0.80 -17.10
C VAL A 127 15.80 0.73 -18.12
N HIS A 128 14.81 1.62 -18.04
CA HIS A 128 13.72 1.65 -19.04
C HIS A 128 14.23 2.03 -20.43
N ALA A 129 15.21 2.94 -20.54
CA ALA A 129 15.82 3.28 -21.82
C ALA A 129 16.58 2.09 -22.45
N LEU A 130 17.24 1.27 -21.63
CA LEU A 130 17.88 0.03 -22.09
C LEU A 130 16.86 -0.97 -22.64
N LEU A 131 15.70 -1.12 -22.00
CA LEU A 131 14.64 -2.00 -22.53
C LEU A 131 14.20 -1.56 -23.93
N ALA A 132 14.02 -0.25 -24.13
CA ALA A 132 13.66 0.29 -25.43
C ALA A 132 14.77 0.14 -26.47
N ALA A 133 16.02 0.41 -26.09
CA ALA A 133 17.17 0.30 -26.99
C ALA A 133 17.43 -1.14 -27.48
N HIS A 134 17.11 -2.13 -26.63
CA HIS A 134 17.27 -3.55 -26.95
C HIS A 134 16.01 -4.20 -27.56
N GLY A 135 14.95 -3.41 -27.81
CA GLY A 135 13.72 -3.94 -28.42
C GLY A 135 13.02 -4.99 -27.54
N VAL A 136 13.10 -4.85 -26.22
CA VAL A 136 12.44 -5.77 -25.29
C VAL A 136 10.93 -5.66 -25.45
N THR A 137 10.25 -6.79 -25.54
CA THR A 137 8.79 -6.86 -25.64
C THR A 137 8.14 -7.19 -24.30
N LEU A 138 6.88 -6.79 -24.13
CA LEU A 138 6.09 -7.15 -22.95
C LEU A 138 5.88 -8.68 -22.83
N ALA A 139 5.86 -9.39 -23.97
CA ALA A 139 5.80 -10.86 -24.00
C ALA A 139 7.05 -11.50 -23.36
N GLN A 140 8.25 -11.05 -23.74
CA GLN A 140 9.50 -11.52 -23.15
C GLN A 140 9.57 -11.24 -21.64
N LEU A 141 9.08 -10.08 -21.20
CA LEU A 141 8.98 -9.75 -19.77
C LEU A 141 8.02 -10.70 -19.04
N SER A 142 6.87 -11.00 -19.64
CA SER A 142 5.89 -11.93 -19.07
C SER A 142 6.44 -13.35 -18.95
N GLU A 143 7.17 -13.82 -19.97
CA GLU A 143 7.86 -15.12 -19.94
C GLU A 143 8.99 -15.15 -18.89
N ALA A 144 9.73 -14.06 -18.76
CA ALA A 144 10.76 -13.91 -17.73
C ALA A 144 10.19 -13.92 -16.31
N GLU A 145 9.03 -13.30 -16.10
CA GLU A 145 8.32 -13.33 -14.83
C GLU A 145 7.78 -14.73 -14.52
N ALA A 146 7.17 -15.40 -15.50
CA ALA A 146 6.59 -16.75 -15.33
C ALA A 146 7.61 -17.81 -14.89
N ARG A 147 8.91 -17.63 -15.18
CA ARG A 147 9.98 -18.55 -14.74
C ARG A 147 10.25 -18.53 -13.24
N LYS A 148 10.03 -17.39 -12.59
CA LYS A 148 10.15 -17.24 -11.13
C LYS A 148 9.24 -16.10 -10.68
N PRO A 149 7.92 -16.36 -10.59
CA PRO A 149 6.95 -15.32 -10.32
C PRO A 149 7.12 -14.77 -8.91
N CYS A 150 6.81 -13.49 -8.74
CA CYS A 150 6.53 -12.93 -7.43
C CYS A 150 5.27 -13.58 -6.82
N TYR A 151 5.14 -13.51 -5.50
CA TYR A 151 3.99 -14.07 -4.80
C TYR A 151 3.65 -13.25 -3.55
N LEU A 152 2.37 -13.29 -3.17
CA LEU A 152 1.86 -12.51 -2.07
C LEU A 152 2.35 -13.03 -0.70
N ARG A 153 2.54 -12.10 0.22
CA ARG A 153 2.73 -12.38 1.65
C ARG A 153 1.48 -13.07 2.21
N ASP A 154 1.68 -13.91 3.21
CA ASP A 154 0.59 -14.58 3.93
C ASP A 154 -0.49 -13.57 4.39
N GLY A 155 -1.76 -13.89 4.15
CA GLY A 155 -2.92 -13.05 4.44
C GLY A 155 -3.15 -11.84 3.52
N ALA A 156 -2.20 -11.48 2.65
CA ALA A 156 -2.34 -10.29 1.79
C ALA A 156 -3.50 -10.42 0.80
N ARG A 157 -3.69 -11.62 0.24
CA ARG A 157 -4.79 -11.93 -0.69
C ARG A 157 -6.14 -11.76 -0.01
N GLU A 158 -6.28 -12.30 1.21
CA GLU A 158 -7.51 -12.26 2.00
C GLU A 158 -7.85 -10.83 2.39
N VAL A 159 -6.86 -10.03 2.80
CA VAL A 159 -7.02 -8.60 3.06
C VAL A 159 -7.56 -7.87 1.83
N LEU A 160 -6.91 -8.03 0.66
CA LEU A 160 -7.32 -7.32 -0.55
C LEU A 160 -8.74 -7.72 -0.98
N LYS A 161 -9.09 -9.02 -0.90
CA LYS A 161 -10.46 -9.49 -1.17
C LYS A 161 -11.47 -8.91 -0.19
N ALA A 162 -11.14 -8.86 1.10
CA ALA A 162 -12.01 -8.29 2.12
C ALA A 162 -12.25 -6.79 1.89
N LEU A 163 -11.20 -6.02 1.58
CA LEU A 163 -11.30 -4.60 1.26
C LEU A 163 -12.21 -4.34 0.04
N VAL A 164 -12.03 -5.10 -1.05
CA VAL A 164 -12.86 -5.02 -2.25
C VAL A 164 -14.32 -5.42 -1.98
N ALA A 165 -14.55 -6.45 -1.16
CA ALA A 165 -15.90 -6.88 -0.77
C ALA A 165 -16.60 -5.80 0.07
N LEU A 166 -15.86 -5.18 0.99
CA LEU A 166 -16.33 -4.10 1.84
C LEU A 166 -16.46 -2.76 1.10
N LYS A 167 -15.96 -2.64 -0.13
CA LYS A 167 -15.93 -1.39 -0.91
C LYS A 167 -15.04 -0.32 -0.28
N VAL A 168 -13.93 -0.75 0.31
CA VAL A 168 -12.91 0.12 0.87
C VAL A 168 -11.96 0.59 -0.25
N PRO A 169 -11.82 1.91 -0.48
CA PRO A 169 -10.82 2.47 -1.37
C PRO A 169 -9.42 1.91 -1.11
N THR A 170 -8.89 1.17 -2.08
CA THR A 170 -7.61 0.46 -1.97
C THR A 170 -6.70 0.82 -3.12
N THR A 171 -5.49 1.29 -2.80
CA THR A 171 -4.50 1.74 -3.77
C THR A 171 -3.17 1.06 -3.52
N VAL A 172 -2.49 0.63 -4.58
CA VAL A 172 -1.10 0.18 -4.54
C VAL A 172 -0.24 1.28 -5.14
N VAL A 173 0.74 1.79 -4.39
CA VAL A 173 1.71 2.79 -4.83
C VAL A 173 3.09 2.16 -4.80
N SER A 174 3.61 1.82 -5.97
CA SER A 174 4.85 1.03 -6.08
C SER A 174 5.89 1.73 -6.96
N ALA A 175 7.16 1.56 -6.58
CA ALA A 175 8.29 1.89 -7.44
C ALA A 175 8.59 0.79 -8.48
N GLY A 176 7.83 -0.31 -8.45
CA GLY A 176 7.93 -1.46 -9.35
C GLY A 176 7.31 -1.22 -10.72
N LEU A 177 7.18 -2.32 -11.48
CA LEU A 177 6.58 -2.37 -12.81
C LEU A 177 5.10 -2.69 -12.72
N GLU A 178 4.26 -1.83 -13.27
CA GLU A 178 2.80 -1.94 -13.18
C GLU A 178 2.27 -3.26 -13.74
N HIS A 179 2.79 -3.72 -14.87
CA HIS A 179 2.32 -4.95 -15.51
C HIS A 179 2.55 -6.20 -14.65
N VAL A 180 3.66 -6.24 -13.89
CA VAL A 180 3.95 -7.34 -12.95
C VAL A 180 2.95 -7.30 -11.79
N ILE A 181 2.73 -6.11 -11.22
CA ILE A 181 1.81 -5.91 -10.10
C ILE A 181 0.38 -6.27 -10.48
N VAL A 182 -0.13 -5.68 -11.56
CA VAL A 182 -1.48 -5.94 -12.05
C VAL A 182 -1.63 -7.42 -12.43
N GLY A 183 -0.64 -7.99 -13.12
CA GLY A 183 -0.62 -9.41 -13.48
C GLY A 183 -0.71 -10.34 -12.27
N LEU A 184 0.11 -10.10 -11.23
CA LEU A 184 0.05 -10.89 -10.00
C LEU A 184 -1.33 -10.78 -9.33
N LEU A 185 -1.81 -9.56 -9.09
CA LEU A 185 -3.09 -9.35 -8.40
C LEU A 185 -4.26 -10.00 -9.16
N GLN A 186 -4.28 -9.90 -10.48
CA GLN A 186 -5.28 -10.57 -11.32
C GLN A 186 -5.17 -12.09 -11.25
N SER A 187 -3.96 -12.64 -11.27
CA SER A 187 -3.74 -14.10 -11.10
C SER A 187 -4.23 -14.62 -9.75
N GLU A 188 -4.24 -13.76 -8.73
CA GLU A 188 -4.77 -14.05 -7.39
C GLU A 188 -6.30 -13.91 -7.28
N GLY A 189 -6.96 -13.56 -8.39
CA GLY A 189 -8.40 -13.41 -8.50
C GLY A 189 -8.91 -12.08 -7.95
N LEU A 190 -8.09 -11.02 -7.99
CA LEU A 190 -8.49 -9.65 -7.67
C LEU A 190 -8.74 -8.86 -8.95
N GLU A 191 -9.77 -8.02 -8.96
CA GLU A 191 -9.89 -7.00 -10.00
C GLU A 191 -8.87 -5.89 -9.70
N ALA A 192 -7.75 -5.89 -10.42
CA ALA A 192 -6.72 -4.84 -10.34
C ALA A 192 -6.62 -4.09 -11.68
N VAL A 193 -6.45 -2.77 -11.60
CA VAL A 193 -6.37 -1.87 -12.76
C VAL A 193 -5.25 -0.84 -12.59
N SER A 194 -4.65 -0.44 -13.72
CA SER A 194 -3.77 0.74 -13.75
C SER A 194 -4.56 1.98 -13.34
N PHE A 195 -4.00 2.78 -12.44
CA PHE A 195 -4.53 4.08 -12.09
C PHE A 195 -4.40 5.09 -13.23
N LEU A 196 -3.41 4.92 -14.11
CA LEU A 196 -3.11 5.87 -15.17
C LEU A 196 -4.17 5.90 -16.29
N ASP A 197 -4.95 4.82 -16.46
CA ASP A 197 -6.04 4.71 -17.44
C ASP A 197 -7.44 4.68 -16.80
N ASP A 198 -7.54 4.89 -15.49
CA ASP A 198 -8.79 4.68 -14.75
C ASP A 198 -9.74 5.87 -14.91
N ASP A 199 -10.99 5.60 -15.28
CA ASP A 199 -12.05 6.61 -15.41
C ASP A 199 -12.68 6.98 -14.05
N LEU A 200 -12.30 6.27 -12.99
CA LEU A 200 -12.79 6.43 -11.62
C LEU A 200 -14.31 6.25 -11.48
N ALA A 201 -14.95 5.51 -12.39
CA ALA A 201 -16.40 5.34 -12.43
C ALA A 201 -16.95 4.70 -11.14
N ASP A 202 -16.18 3.84 -10.48
CA ASP A 202 -16.56 3.17 -9.24
C ASP A 202 -16.01 3.84 -7.97
N ALA A 203 -15.50 5.09 -8.03
CA ALA A 203 -14.81 5.71 -6.91
C ALA A 203 -15.62 5.85 -5.60
N LYS A 204 -16.95 5.93 -5.70
CA LYS A 204 -17.84 5.94 -4.52
C LYS A 204 -18.09 4.55 -3.93
N ARG A 205 -17.88 3.50 -4.70
CA ARG A 205 -18.07 2.09 -4.33
C ARG A 205 -17.03 1.22 -5.02
N PRO A 206 -15.75 1.33 -4.62
CA PRO A 206 -14.67 0.66 -5.30
C PRO A 206 -14.86 -0.85 -5.32
N THR A 207 -14.69 -1.41 -6.49
CA THR A 207 -14.74 -2.84 -6.77
C THR A 207 -13.39 -3.38 -7.19
N ARG A 208 -12.38 -2.49 -7.31
CA ARG A 208 -11.07 -2.80 -7.85
C ARG A 208 -9.95 -2.23 -6.99
N VAL A 209 -8.81 -2.92 -7.01
CA VAL A 209 -7.54 -2.41 -6.51
C VAL A 209 -6.91 -1.55 -7.60
N ARG A 210 -6.57 -0.31 -7.26
CA ARG A 210 -5.94 0.63 -8.20
C ARG A 210 -4.44 0.63 -8.02
N VAL A 211 -3.70 0.50 -9.11
CA VAL A 211 -2.23 0.41 -9.08
C VAL A 211 -1.64 1.67 -9.72
N LEU A 212 -0.91 2.43 -8.94
CA LEU A 212 -0.07 3.53 -9.41
C LEU A 212 1.40 3.09 -9.30
N ALA A 213 1.99 2.75 -10.44
CA ALA A 213 3.36 2.25 -10.55
C ALA A 213 4.00 2.71 -11.87
N ASN A 214 5.22 2.25 -12.16
CA ASN A 214 5.87 2.53 -13.44
C ASN A 214 5.31 1.63 -14.53
N ARG A 215 4.59 2.21 -15.49
CA ARG A 215 4.02 1.51 -16.63
C ARG A 215 4.95 1.62 -17.82
N LEU A 216 5.37 0.48 -18.38
CA LEU A 216 6.07 0.46 -19.66
C LEU A 216 5.10 0.84 -20.78
N VAL A 217 5.51 1.78 -21.62
CA VAL A 217 4.80 2.14 -22.85
C VAL A 217 5.28 1.20 -23.95
N ILE A 218 4.34 0.65 -24.71
CA ILE A 218 4.63 -0.28 -25.80
C ILE A 218 4.07 0.24 -27.12
N ASP A 219 4.70 -0.16 -28.22
CA ASP A 219 4.19 0.06 -29.57
C ASP A 219 3.21 -1.06 -30.01
N GLY A 220 2.80 -1.03 -31.29
CA GLY A 220 1.86 -1.99 -31.86
C GLY A 220 2.36 -3.43 -31.91
N ASP A 221 3.67 -3.64 -31.87
CA ASP A 221 4.31 -4.97 -31.84
C ASP A 221 4.57 -5.44 -30.40
N GLY A 222 4.20 -4.63 -29.40
CA GLY A 222 4.41 -4.92 -27.99
C GLY A 222 5.84 -4.64 -27.50
N THR A 223 6.64 -3.91 -28.30
CA THR A 223 8.00 -3.50 -27.95
C THR A 223 7.96 -2.31 -27.01
N VAL A 224 8.77 -2.33 -25.96
CA VAL A 224 8.89 -1.22 -25.00
C VAL A 224 9.49 -0.01 -25.70
N THR A 225 8.84 1.14 -25.61
CA THR A 225 9.32 2.42 -26.17
C THR A 225 9.58 3.49 -25.11
N GLY A 226 9.20 3.23 -23.86
CA GLY A 226 9.39 4.16 -22.76
C GLY A 226 8.64 3.72 -21.50
N ALA A 227 8.46 4.65 -20.56
CA ALA A 227 7.70 4.41 -19.35
C ALA A 227 6.91 5.66 -18.90
N LEU A 228 5.84 5.43 -18.17
CA LEU A 228 5.02 6.44 -17.51
C LEU A 228 4.94 6.14 -16.00
N PRO A 229 4.74 7.17 -15.16
CA PRO A 229 4.76 8.59 -15.48
C PRO A 229 6.16 9.11 -15.87
N ASP A 230 6.24 10.28 -16.52
CA ASP A 230 7.50 10.90 -16.99
C ASP A 230 8.52 11.12 -15.86
N GLU A 231 8.04 11.42 -14.64
CA GLU A 231 8.81 11.34 -13.41
C GLU A 231 8.52 9.96 -12.78
N PRO A 232 9.44 8.98 -12.88
CA PRO A 232 9.17 7.63 -12.44
C PRO A 232 8.91 7.59 -10.94
N ILE A 233 8.01 6.70 -10.52
CA ILE A 233 7.76 6.46 -9.10
C ILE A 233 8.94 5.67 -8.55
N HIS A 234 9.55 6.19 -7.49
CA HIS A 234 10.72 5.60 -6.86
C HIS A 234 10.68 5.80 -5.35
N ALA A 235 11.52 5.06 -4.60
CA ALA A 235 11.50 5.05 -3.14
C ALA A 235 11.57 6.44 -2.46
N LYS A 236 12.14 7.48 -3.11
CA LYS A 236 12.26 8.83 -2.53
C LYS A 236 11.18 9.86 -2.92
N ASN A 237 10.29 9.56 -3.86
CA ASN A 237 9.26 10.52 -4.34
C ASN A 237 7.83 10.02 -4.12
N LYS A 238 7.62 8.96 -3.33
CA LYS A 238 6.26 8.44 -3.06
C LYS A 238 5.33 9.45 -2.40
N LYS A 239 5.85 10.47 -1.71
CA LYS A 239 5.04 11.63 -1.26
C LYS A 239 4.32 12.33 -2.43
N ASP A 240 4.91 12.32 -3.62
CA ASP A 240 4.40 12.99 -4.81
C ASP A 240 3.35 12.12 -5.52
N ALA A 241 3.23 10.83 -5.18
CA ALA A 241 2.16 9.94 -5.66
C ALA A 241 0.76 10.51 -5.39
N TYR A 242 0.60 11.29 -4.32
CA TYR A 242 -0.66 11.99 -4.04
C TYR A 242 -1.08 12.94 -5.16
N PHE A 243 -0.15 13.58 -5.87
CA PHE A 243 -0.51 14.47 -6.97
C PHE A 243 -1.20 13.71 -8.10
N HIS A 244 -0.76 12.48 -8.38
CA HIS A 244 -1.45 11.58 -9.30
C HIS A 244 -2.78 11.10 -8.72
N LEU A 245 -2.80 10.70 -7.44
CA LEU A 245 -4.00 10.18 -6.77
C LEU A 245 -5.01 11.25 -6.35
N LYS A 246 -4.76 12.53 -6.60
CA LYS A 246 -5.66 13.62 -6.17
C LYS A 246 -7.09 13.44 -6.70
N PRO A 247 -7.34 13.07 -7.97
CA PRO A 247 -8.68 12.79 -8.47
C PRO A 247 -9.34 11.63 -7.72
N TRP A 248 -8.55 10.61 -7.35
CA TRP A 248 -9.04 9.48 -6.57
C TRP A 248 -9.56 9.91 -5.22
N PHE A 249 -8.71 10.59 -4.43
CA PHE A 249 -9.11 11.06 -3.10
C PHE A 249 -10.25 12.08 -3.17
N ALA A 250 -10.27 12.96 -4.18
CA ALA A 250 -11.39 13.87 -4.38
C ALA A 250 -12.72 13.14 -4.65
N ALA A 251 -12.67 12.01 -5.38
CA ALA A 251 -13.84 11.23 -5.72
C ALA A 251 -14.28 10.28 -4.59
N SER A 252 -13.35 9.70 -3.83
CA SER A 252 -13.64 8.62 -2.87
C SER A 252 -13.55 9.01 -1.40
N ALA A 253 -12.88 10.11 -1.04
CA ALA A 253 -12.70 10.53 0.36
C ALA A 253 -13.84 11.45 0.85
N THR A 254 -13.99 11.48 2.17
CA THR A 254 -14.90 12.35 2.95
C THR A 254 -14.09 13.07 4.03
N PRO A 255 -14.64 14.11 4.70
CA PRO A 255 -13.98 14.72 5.86
C PRO A 255 -13.73 13.74 7.01
N ALA A 256 -14.43 12.61 7.06
CA ALA A 256 -14.25 11.57 8.07
C ALA A 256 -13.21 10.52 7.67
N THR A 257 -12.69 10.54 6.43
CA THR A 257 -11.76 9.53 5.91
C THR A 257 -10.58 9.29 6.84
N ARG A 258 -10.35 8.02 7.18
CA ARG A 258 -9.19 7.52 7.92
C ARG A 258 -8.27 6.82 6.92
N LEU A 259 -6.98 7.07 7.00
CA LEU A 259 -5.99 6.50 6.09
C LEU A 259 -5.12 5.47 6.81
N LEU A 260 -4.98 4.30 6.21
CA LEU A 260 -4.03 3.28 6.62
C LEU A 260 -3.02 3.06 5.49
N VAL A 261 -1.72 3.17 5.79
CA VAL A 261 -0.64 2.99 4.82
C VAL A 261 0.27 1.85 5.25
N PHE A 262 0.66 0.99 4.32
CA PHE A 262 1.63 -0.09 4.53
C PHE A 262 2.84 0.09 3.63
N GLY A 263 4.03 -0.22 4.16
CA GLY A 263 5.27 -0.20 3.38
C GLY A 263 6.43 -0.92 4.05
N ASP A 264 7.51 -1.15 3.30
CA ASP A 264 8.76 -1.75 3.77
C ASP A 264 9.92 -0.75 3.79
N SER A 265 9.70 0.46 3.29
CA SER A 265 10.69 1.53 3.19
C SER A 265 10.17 2.84 3.79
N VAL A 266 11.07 3.66 4.34
CA VAL A 266 10.72 4.98 4.91
C VAL A 266 9.94 5.87 3.94
N GLY A 267 10.19 5.72 2.63
CA GLY A 267 9.49 6.47 1.58
C GLY A 267 8.00 6.17 1.48
N ASP A 268 7.57 4.97 1.88
CA ASP A 268 6.18 4.54 1.76
C ASP A 268 5.26 5.29 2.71
N ALA A 269 5.72 5.52 3.95
CA ALA A 269 4.99 6.33 4.92
C ALA A 269 4.75 7.77 4.42
N ALA A 270 5.61 8.28 3.53
CA ALA A 270 5.49 9.62 2.99
C ALA A 270 4.27 9.82 2.09
N VAL A 271 3.67 8.74 1.54
CA VAL A 271 2.40 8.78 0.79
C VAL A 271 1.27 9.35 1.67
N ALA A 272 1.31 9.09 2.97
CA ALA A 272 0.28 9.53 3.90
C ALA A 272 0.26 11.06 4.09
N ALA A 273 1.42 11.72 4.02
CA ALA A 273 1.58 13.11 4.42
C ALA A 273 0.60 14.08 3.72
N PRO A 274 0.50 14.11 2.37
CA PRO A 274 -0.35 15.07 1.65
C PRO A 274 -1.85 14.69 1.59
N VAL A 275 -2.24 13.49 2.00
CA VAL A 275 -3.65 13.02 1.92
C VAL A 275 -4.51 13.73 2.99
N PRO A 276 -5.64 14.36 2.64
CA PRO A 276 -6.55 14.94 3.63
C PRO A 276 -7.37 13.83 4.31
N ALA A 277 -7.03 13.50 5.55
CA ALA A 277 -7.69 12.46 6.35
C ALA A 277 -7.87 12.91 7.80
N SER A 278 -8.95 12.45 8.44
CA SER A 278 -9.29 12.71 9.85
C SER A 278 -8.30 12.05 10.81
N SER A 279 -7.78 10.88 10.45
CA SER A 279 -6.68 10.20 11.12
C SER A 279 -5.86 9.38 10.12
N LYS A 280 -4.61 9.10 10.48
CA LYS A 280 -3.65 8.36 9.66
C LYS A 280 -2.88 7.39 10.53
N ALA A 281 -2.58 6.21 10.00
CA ALA A 281 -1.63 5.27 10.58
C ALA A 281 -0.78 4.66 9.46
N CYS A 282 0.53 4.59 9.70
CA CYS A 282 1.50 3.96 8.82
C CYS A 282 2.07 2.71 9.51
N VAL A 283 2.04 1.57 8.81
CA VAL A 283 2.56 0.29 9.28
C VAL A 283 3.76 -0.11 8.42
N GLY A 284 4.91 -0.28 9.05
CA GLY A 284 6.18 -0.61 8.41
C GLY A 284 6.57 -2.06 8.61
N PHE A 285 6.97 -2.75 7.55
CA PHE A 285 7.65 -4.05 7.63
C PHE A 285 9.16 -3.82 7.73
N PHE A 286 9.74 -4.13 8.88
CA PHE A 286 11.13 -3.82 9.17
C PHE A 286 12.01 -5.07 9.18
N ASP A 287 13.02 -5.08 8.31
CA ASP A 287 14.09 -6.06 8.30
C ASP A 287 15.33 -5.50 9.02
N PRO A 288 15.73 -6.05 10.18
CA PRO A 288 16.93 -5.60 10.88
C PRO A 288 18.23 -5.90 10.12
N ALA A 289 18.20 -6.80 9.13
CA ALA A 289 19.32 -7.07 8.24
C ALA A 289 19.39 -6.11 7.05
N ASN A 290 18.40 -5.23 6.87
CA ASN A 290 18.39 -4.24 5.79
C ASN A 290 19.56 -3.25 5.96
N PRO A 291 20.55 -3.23 5.04
CA PRO A 291 21.72 -2.38 5.18
C PRO A 291 21.42 -0.89 4.90
N TRP A 292 20.27 -0.58 4.30
CA TRP A 292 19.89 0.78 3.90
C TRP A 292 18.86 1.44 4.82
N GLY A 293 18.30 0.70 5.79
CA GLY A 293 17.26 1.18 6.68
C GLY A 293 17.66 1.07 8.14
N LYS A 294 17.82 2.21 8.83
CA LYS A 294 18.05 2.18 10.28
C LYS A 294 16.71 2.09 11.00
N ARG A 295 16.65 1.25 12.04
CA ARG A 295 15.45 1.11 12.89
C ARG A 295 14.89 2.45 13.35
N ALA A 296 15.76 3.38 13.79
CA ALA A 296 15.34 4.70 14.26
C ALA A 296 14.64 5.55 13.17
N GLU A 297 15.00 5.38 11.90
CA GLU A 297 14.36 6.07 10.78
C GLU A 297 12.96 5.48 10.51
N PHE A 298 12.82 4.17 10.65
CA PHE A 298 11.53 3.48 10.57
C PHE A 298 10.60 3.86 11.72
N GLU A 299 11.09 3.87 12.96
CA GLU A 299 10.31 4.28 14.13
C GLU A 299 9.88 5.76 14.06
N ALA A 300 10.63 6.60 13.33
CA ALA A 300 10.24 7.99 13.08
C ALA A 300 9.20 8.13 11.96
N ALA A 301 9.17 7.20 11.00
CA ALA A 301 8.31 7.26 9.82
C ALA A 301 6.98 6.50 9.99
N PHE A 302 6.97 5.43 10.78
CA PHE A 302 5.84 4.53 10.94
C PHE A 302 5.29 4.56 12.37
N ASP A 303 3.97 4.51 12.48
CA ASP A 303 3.28 4.46 13.76
C ASP A 303 3.31 3.04 14.34
N CYS A 304 3.43 2.02 13.47
CA CYS A 304 3.56 0.62 13.85
C CYS A 304 4.67 -0.09 13.05
N LEU A 305 5.52 -0.89 13.72
CA LEU A 305 6.53 -1.72 13.05
C LEU A 305 6.26 -3.22 13.26
N LEU A 306 6.18 -3.94 12.14
CA LEU A 306 6.07 -5.39 12.08
C LEU A 306 7.41 -6.00 11.66
N PRO A 307 7.72 -7.22 12.10
CA PRO A 307 8.80 -8.02 11.51
C PRO A 307 8.65 -8.12 9.99
N HIS A 308 9.76 -8.12 9.26
CA HIS A 308 9.75 -8.21 7.79
C HIS A 308 9.03 -9.43 7.22
N ASP A 309 8.91 -10.52 7.96
CA ASP A 309 8.24 -11.76 7.57
C ASP A 309 6.81 -11.88 8.17
N ALA A 310 6.33 -10.85 8.86
CA ALA A 310 5.02 -10.86 9.50
C ALA A 310 3.90 -11.04 8.48
N SER A 311 2.88 -11.81 8.85
CA SER A 311 1.66 -12.02 8.06
C SER A 311 0.73 -10.80 8.12
N LEU A 312 -0.10 -10.64 7.08
CA LEU A 312 -1.23 -9.71 7.04
C LEU A 312 -2.56 -10.35 7.50
N ALA A 313 -2.57 -11.62 7.89
CA ALA A 313 -3.78 -12.35 8.28
C ALA A 313 -4.55 -11.67 9.43
N TRP A 314 -3.85 -11.02 10.36
CA TRP A 314 -4.49 -10.27 11.46
C TRP A 314 -5.42 -9.15 10.96
N LEU A 315 -5.10 -8.54 9.82
CA LEU A 315 -5.93 -7.50 9.22
C LEU A 315 -7.13 -8.13 8.51
N ALA A 316 -6.97 -9.29 7.88
CA ALA A 316 -8.09 -10.03 7.31
C ALA A 316 -9.10 -10.44 8.40
N ASP A 317 -8.62 -10.96 9.52
CA ASP A 317 -9.44 -11.30 10.69
C ASP A 317 -10.19 -10.07 11.21
N HIS A 318 -9.50 -8.93 11.33
CA HIS A 318 -10.11 -7.67 11.74
C HIS A 318 -11.22 -7.22 10.77
N LEU A 319 -10.95 -7.26 9.46
CA LEU A 319 -11.91 -6.87 8.42
C LEU A 319 -13.11 -7.82 8.35
N GLY A 320 -12.94 -9.10 8.72
CA GLY A 320 -14.02 -10.08 8.82
C GLY A 320 -15.11 -9.70 9.84
N GLU A 321 -14.80 -8.82 10.79
CA GLU A 321 -15.77 -8.29 11.74
C GLU A 321 -16.38 -6.93 11.33
N CYS A 322 -15.91 -6.34 10.24
CA CYS A 322 -16.29 -5.02 9.78
C CYS A 322 -17.48 -5.04 8.79
N HIS A 323 -18.05 -3.86 8.56
CA HIS A 323 -19.14 -3.65 7.61
C HIS A 323 -19.03 -2.25 6.99
N THR A 324 -19.82 -2.00 5.95
CA THR A 324 -20.02 -0.64 5.43
C THR A 324 -21.48 -0.22 5.57
N SER A 325 -21.70 1.00 6.04
CA SER A 325 -23.01 1.62 6.05
C SER A 325 -23.43 1.98 4.63
N ARG A 326 -24.69 1.70 4.29
CA ARG A 326 -25.26 1.98 2.96
C ARG A 326 -25.40 3.47 2.70
#